data_AF-A0A977PK11-F1
#
_entry.id   AF-A0A977PK11-F1
#
_cell.length_a   1.000
_cell.length_b   1.000
_cell.length_c   1.000
_cell.angle_alpha   90.00
_cell.angle_beta   90.00
_cell.angle_gamma   90.00
#
_symmetry.space_group_name_H-M   'P 1'
#
loop_
_entity.id
_entity.type
_entity.pdbx_description
1 polymer ?
#
loop_
_entity_poly.entity_id
_entity_poly.type
_entity_poly.pdbx_seq_one_letter_code
_entity_poly.pdbx_strand_id
1 'polypeptide(L)'
;MSVKDVIDEIKNYMKTFEELKKELEERRDKLKRELTSLMKKAEEMKILERVCVRIGRSCSIEACYVGIRVSRGVMVLDEGAPKLYLIDGCNVSIVDPDTSDMYEALLRLRDLTAQAVKQLSELLENL
;
A
#
# COMPACT_ATOMS: atom_id res chain seq x y z
N MET A 1 0.06 -36.47 33.08
CA MET A 1 -0.72 -35.26 32.74
C MET A 1 -2.17 -35.64 32.62
N SER A 2 -3.05 -34.90 33.29
CA SER A 2 -4.50 -35.10 33.21
C SER A 2 -5.06 -34.49 31.92
N VAL A 3 -6.15 -35.05 31.40
CA VAL A 3 -6.90 -34.47 30.27
C VAL A 3 -7.34 -33.03 30.57
N LYS A 4 -7.59 -32.69 31.85
CA LYS A 4 -7.87 -31.30 32.27
C LYS A 4 -6.69 -30.36 32.05
N ASP A 5 -5.47 -30.80 32.38
CA ASP A 5 -4.27 -29.96 32.26
C ASP A 5 -4.01 -29.59 30.78
N VAL A 6 -4.24 -30.55 29.87
CA VAL A 6 -4.11 -30.34 28.43
C VAL A 6 -5.18 -29.35 27.89
N ILE A 7 -6.42 -29.45 28.37
CA ILE A 7 -7.50 -28.54 27.97
C ILE A 7 -7.21 -27.12 28.45
N ASP A 8 -6.69 -26.96 29.66
CA ASP A 8 -6.38 -25.65 30.22
C ASP A 8 -5.15 -25.00 29.55
N GLU A 9 -4.15 -25.79 29.15
CA GLU A 9 -3.06 -25.31 28.29
C GLU A 9 -3.57 -24.84 26.91
N ILE A 10 -4.42 -25.62 26.24
CA ILE A 10 -4.99 -25.23 24.93
C ILE A 10 -5.77 -23.92 25.03
N LYS A 11 -6.56 -23.72 26.09
CA LYS A 11 -7.28 -22.45 26.31
C LYS A 11 -6.33 -21.27 26.50
N ASN A 12 -5.24 -21.45 27.23
CA ASN A 12 -4.22 -20.42 27.39
C ASN A 12 -3.53 -20.10 26.05
N TYR A 13 -3.17 -21.11 25.25
CA TYR A 13 -2.59 -20.89 23.93
C TYR A 13 -3.55 -20.15 22.97
N MET A 14 -4.84 -20.51 22.97
CA MET A 14 -5.84 -19.79 22.17
C MET A 14 -5.94 -18.32 22.58
N LYS A 15 -5.94 -18.04 23.89
CA LYS A 15 -5.99 -16.66 24.40
C LYS A 15 -4.77 -15.84 23.98
N THR A 16 -3.56 -16.40 24.12
CA THR A 16 -2.32 -15.73 23.68
C THR A 16 -2.32 -15.49 22.17
N PHE A 17 -2.84 -16.44 21.39
CA PHE A 17 -2.97 -16.28 19.94
C PHE A 17 -3.94 -15.15 19.58
N GLU A 18 -5.08 -15.05 20.26
CA GLU A 18 -6.04 -13.96 20.07
C GLU A 18 -5.46 -12.59 20.43
N GLU A 19 -4.69 -12.50 21.53
CA GLU A 19 -3.98 -11.28 21.93
C GLU A 19 -2.96 -10.85 20.88
N LEU A 20 -2.13 -11.78 20.37
CA LEU A 20 -1.16 -11.53 19.30
C LEU A 20 -1.84 -11.11 17.99
N LYS A 21 -2.95 -11.77 17.64
CA LYS A 21 -3.74 -11.42 16.45
C LYS A 21 -4.23 -9.98 16.54
N LYS A 22 -4.79 -9.60 17.69
CA LYS A 22 -5.28 -8.23 17.93
C LYS A 22 -4.14 -7.21 17.84
N GLU A 23 -2.99 -7.50 18.44
CA GLU A 23 -1.82 -6.61 18.34
C GLU A 23 -1.34 -6.42 16.89
N LEU A 24 -1.35 -7.49 16.09
CA LEU A 24 -1.01 -7.42 14.66
C LEU A 24 -2.04 -6.60 13.86
N GLU A 25 -3.34 -6.75 14.16
CA GLU A 25 -4.40 -5.95 13.55
C GLU A 25 -4.24 -4.46 13.88
N GLU A 26 -3.95 -4.12 15.13
CA GLU A 26 -3.70 -2.74 15.56
C GLU A 26 -2.45 -2.14 14.88
N ARG A 27 -1.36 -2.90 14.78
CA ARG A 27 -0.14 -2.48 14.07
C ARG A 27 -0.40 -2.27 12.58
N ARG A 28 -1.15 -3.17 11.94
CA ARG A 28 -1.55 -3.03 10.53
C ARG A 28 -2.32 -1.74 10.32
N ASP A 29 -3.30 -1.45 11.17
CA ASP A 29 -4.15 -0.27 11.03
C ASP A 29 -3.38 1.03 11.32
N LYS A 30 -2.34 0.98 12.18
CA LYS A 30 -1.39 2.08 12.36
C LYS A 30 -0.57 2.33 11.09
N LEU A 31 0.02 1.27 10.51
CA LEU A 31 0.80 1.37 9.27
C LEU A 31 -0.04 1.88 8.09
N LYS A 32 -1.31 1.45 7.99
CA LYS A 32 -2.25 1.98 7.00
C LYS A 32 -2.39 3.50 7.11
N ARG A 33 -2.57 4.01 8.33
CA ARG A 33 -2.67 5.46 8.60
C ARG A 33 -1.36 6.20 8.28
N GLU A 34 -0.22 5.63 8.62
CA GLU A 34 1.09 6.23 8.30
C GLU A 34 1.33 6.30 6.79
N LEU A 35 1.05 5.21 6.04
CA LEU A 35 1.16 5.25 4.57
C LEU A 35 0.22 6.28 3.97
N THR A 36 -1.05 6.33 4.42
CA THR A 36 -2.01 7.35 3.98
C THR A 36 -1.45 8.77 4.18
N SER A 37 -0.83 9.02 5.33
CA SER A 37 -0.20 10.33 5.61
C SER A 37 0.98 10.63 4.69
N LEU A 38 1.85 9.64 4.44
CA LEU A 38 3.03 9.81 3.59
C LEU A 38 2.67 10.09 2.14
N MET A 39 1.71 9.36 1.60
CA MET A 39 1.25 9.57 0.23
C MET A 39 0.50 10.89 0.06
N LYS A 40 -0.29 11.33 1.05
CA LYS A 40 -0.90 12.67 1.02
C LYS A 40 0.17 13.77 0.94
N LYS A 41 1.24 13.64 1.73
CA LYS A 41 2.40 14.55 1.63
C LYS A 41 3.08 14.45 0.27
N ALA A 42 3.22 13.24 -0.27
CA ALA A 42 3.80 13.04 -1.60
C ALA A 42 2.94 13.68 -2.71
N GLU A 43 1.62 13.64 -2.59
CA GLU A 43 0.69 14.32 -3.50
C GLU A 43 0.84 15.84 -3.43
N GLU A 44 0.89 16.39 -2.21
CA GLU A 44 1.15 17.83 -1.97
C GLU A 44 2.50 18.26 -2.58
N MET A 45 3.50 17.39 -2.51
CA MET A 45 4.81 17.58 -3.14
C MET A 45 4.86 17.18 -4.62
N LYS A 46 3.76 16.66 -5.19
CA LYS A 46 3.65 16.12 -6.56
C LYS A 46 4.70 15.06 -6.92
N ILE A 47 5.08 14.22 -5.96
CA ILE A 47 6.04 13.10 -6.11
C ILE A 47 5.35 11.82 -6.62
N LEU A 48 4.02 11.83 -6.75
CA LEU A 48 3.26 10.69 -7.24
C LEU A 48 3.44 10.43 -8.74
N GLU A 49 3.29 9.17 -9.14
CA GLU A 49 3.39 8.76 -10.53
C GLU A 49 2.03 8.91 -11.22
N ARG A 50 2.03 9.47 -12.44
CA ARG A 50 0.88 9.34 -13.34
C ARG A 50 1.03 8.04 -14.12
N VAL A 51 0.13 7.10 -13.87
CA VAL A 51 0.12 5.79 -14.52
C VAL A 51 -1.09 5.68 -15.43
N CYS A 52 -0.84 5.59 -16.73
CA CYS A 52 -1.89 5.42 -17.74
C CYS A 52 -1.94 3.97 -18.21
N VAL A 53 -3.16 3.41 -18.29
CA VAL A 53 -3.42 2.04 -18.71
C VAL A 53 -4.58 1.98 -19.69
N ARG A 54 -4.54 1.00 -20.59
CA ARG A 54 -5.61 0.76 -21.55
C ARG A 54 -6.67 -0.16 -20.95
N ILE A 55 -7.93 0.26 -21.03
CA ILE A 55 -9.08 -0.40 -20.41
C ILE A 55 -10.22 -0.66 -21.40
N GLY A 56 -11.14 -1.52 -20.99
CA GLY A 56 -12.35 -1.89 -21.73
C GLY A 56 -12.20 -3.18 -22.54
N ARG A 57 -13.33 -3.66 -23.08
CA ARG A 57 -13.42 -4.95 -23.81
C ARG A 57 -12.41 -5.10 -24.95
N SER A 58 -12.03 -3.99 -25.58
CA SER A 58 -11.08 -3.91 -26.70
C SER A 58 -9.80 -3.13 -26.37
N CYS A 59 -9.55 -2.79 -25.09
CA CYS A 59 -8.38 -2.00 -24.67
C CYS A 59 -8.24 -0.65 -25.40
N SER A 60 -9.35 -0.08 -25.84
CA SER A 60 -9.38 1.11 -26.71
C SER A 60 -9.47 2.41 -25.94
N ILE A 61 -9.71 2.36 -24.62
CA ILE A 61 -9.85 3.53 -23.76
C ILE A 61 -8.58 3.65 -22.93
N GLU A 62 -7.97 4.84 -22.87
CA GLU A 62 -6.87 5.11 -21.95
C GLU A 62 -7.41 5.77 -20.68
N ALA A 63 -7.06 5.22 -19.52
CA ALA A 63 -7.36 5.77 -18.21
C ALA A 63 -6.06 6.05 -17.46
N CYS A 64 -5.94 7.24 -16.88
CA CYS A 64 -4.77 7.64 -16.11
C CYS A 64 -5.12 7.82 -14.64
N TYR A 65 -4.32 7.21 -13.79
CA TYR A 65 -4.42 7.31 -12.34
C TYR A 65 -3.20 8.03 -11.80
N VAL A 66 -3.40 8.85 -10.77
CA VAL A 66 -2.31 9.47 -10.02
C VAL A 66 -2.16 8.68 -8.73
N GLY A 67 -1.00 8.08 -8.51
CA GLY A 67 -0.79 7.19 -7.38
C GLY A 67 0.59 6.58 -7.38
N ILE A 68 0.73 5.47 -6.66
CA ILE A 68 1.97 4.69 -6.62
C ILE A 68 1.77 3.43 -7.45
N ARG A 69 2.67 3.19 -8.40
CA ARG A 69 2.65 1.94 -9.15
C ARG A 69 3.17 0.82 -8.27
N VAL A 70 2.37 -0.25 -8.16
CA VAL A 70 2.77 -1.51 -7.57
C VAL A 70 2.64 -2.62 -8.61
N SER A 71 3.20 -3.78 -8.34
CA SER A 71 3.29 -4.91 -9.26
C SER A 71 1.92 -5.33 -9.82
N ARG A 72 0.87 -5.24 -9.00
CA ARG A 72 -0.50 -5.62 -9.33
C ARG A 72 -1.35 -4.49 -9.90
N GLY A 73 -0.88 -3.24 -9.88
CA GLY A 73 -1.67 -2.11 -10.37
C GLY A 73 -1.24 -0.75 -9.82
N VAL A 74 -2.22 0.10 -9.49
CA VAL A 74 -1.95 1.46 -8.99
C VAL A 74 -2.67 1.68 -7.67
N MET A 75 -1.90 2.06 -6.65
CA MET A 75 -2.45 2.42 -5.35
C MET A 75 -2.77 3.92 -5.33
N VAL A 76 -4.04 4.23 -5.14
CA VAL A 76 -4.57 5.59 -5.10
C VAL A 76 -5.17 5.83 -3.72
N LEU A 77 -5.00 7.04 -3.20
CA LEU A 77 -5.68 7.46 -1.98
C LEU A 77 -6.90 8.28 -2.34
N ASP A 78 -8.07 7.72 -2.06
CA ASP A 78 -9.32 8.44 -2.16
C ASP A 78 -9.90 8.59 -0.75
N GLU A 79 -10.19 9.83 -0.35
CA GLU A 79 -10.92 10.17 0.89
C GLU A 79 -10.42 9.49 2.19
N GLY A 80 -9.13 9.19 2.29
CA GLY A 80 -8.49 8.71 3.53
C GLY A 80 -8.32 7.19 3.64
N ALA A 81 -8.76 6.40 2.65
CA ALA A 81 -8.49 4.97 2.58
C ALA A 81 -7.77 4.61 1.26
N PRO A 82 -6.62 3.93 1.31
CA PRO A 82 -5.93 3.49 0.10
C PRO A 82 -6.77 2.44 -0.62
N LYS A 83 -6.93 2.65 -1.93
CA LYS A 83 -7.58 1.72 -2.85
C LYS A 83 -6.55 1.27 -3.87
N LEU A 84 -6.56 -0.03 -4.15
CA LEU A 84 -5.76 -0.61 -5.22
C LEU A 84 -6.63 -0.74 -6.46
N TYR A 85 -6.26 0.00 -7.50
CA TYR A 85 -6.77 -0.19 -8.84
C TYR A 85 -5.98 -1.35 -9.44
N LEU A 86 -6.51 -2.56 -9.26
CA LEU A 86 -5.95 -3.79 -9.78
C LEU A 86 -6.15 -3.82 -11.29
N ILE A 87 -5.04 -3.95 -12.01
CA ILE A 87 -5.04 -3.94 -13.48
C ILE A 87 -4.70 -5.35 -13.96
N ASP A 88 -5.68 -6.01 -14.58
CA ASP A 88 -5.52 -7.32 -15.19
C ASP A 88 -5.95 -7.26 -16.65
N GLY A 89 -4.97 -7.35 -17.55
CA GLY A 89 -5.15 -7.09 -18.98
C GLY A 89 -5.72 -5.70 -19.22
N CYS A 90 -6.97 -5.65 -19.69
CA CYS A 90 -7.70 -4.41 -19.99
C CYS A 90 -8.88 -4.18 -19.05
N ASN A 91 -8.92 -4.90 -17.94
CA ASN A 91 -9.91 -4.73 -16.89
C ASN A 91 -9.27 -4.03 -15.69
N VAL A 92 -10.06 -3.18 -15.04
CA VAL A 92 -9.71 -2.54 -13.79
C VAL A 92 -10.74 -2.95 -12.75
N SER A 93 -10.26 -3.39 -11.60
CA SER A 93 -11.08 -3.62 -10.41
C SER A 93 -10.50 -2.84 -9.24
N ILE A 94 -11.38 -2.39 -8.34
CA ILE A 94 -10.98 -1.63 -7.17
C ILE A 94 -11.08 -2.55 -5.97
N VAL A 95 -9.97 -2.76 -5.27
CA VAL A 95 -9.87 -3.64 -4.11
C VAL A 95 -9.18 -2.92 -2.95
N ASP A 96 -9.34 -3.47 -1.75
CA ASP A 96 -8.53 -3.03 -0.61
C ASP A 96 -7.13 -3.64 -0.72
N PRO A 97 -6.06 -2.83 -0.58
CA PRO A 97 -4.69 -3.32 -0.65
C PRO A 97 -4.35 -4.21 0.55
N ASP A 98 -3.60 -5.27 0.29
CA ASP A 98 -3.05 -6.13 1.34
C ASP A 98 -1.71 -5.59 1.89
N THR A 99 -1.13 -6.26 2.88
CA THR A 99 0.11 -5.82 3.51
C THR A 99 1.30 -5.78 2.55
N SER A 100 1.34 -6.70 1.58
CA SER A 100 2.42 -6.76 0.58
C SER A 100 2.31 -5.57 -0.37
N ASP A 101 1.11 -5.26 -0.84
CA ASP A 101 0.85 -4.12 -1.72
C ASP A 101 1.30 -2.80 -1.03
N MET A 102 0.92 -2.64 0.25
CA MET A 102 1.26 -1.46 1.06
C MET A 102 2.78 -1.32 1.26
N TYR A 103 3.49 -2.43 1.46
CA TYR A 103 4.95 -2.44 1.61
C TYR A 103 5.65 -2.07 0.29
N GLU A 104 5.18 -2.62 -0.83
CA GLU A 104 5.71 -2.29 -2.15
C GLU A 104 5.54 -0.78 -2.45
N ALA A 105 4.36 -0.23 -2.12
CA ALA A 105 4.12 1.20 -2.28
C ALA A 105 5.06 2.07 -1.44
N LEU A 106 5.35 1.68 -0.19
CA LEU A 106 6.32 2.39 0.66
C LEU A 106 7.73 2.38 0.06
N LEU A 107 8.18 1.23 -0.43
CA LEU A 107 9.49 1.12 -1.09
C LEU A 107 9.55 1.99 -2.34
N ARG A 108 8.50 1.94 -3.18
CA ARG A 108 8.42 2.76 -4.38
C ARG A 108 8.42 4.25 -4.06
N LEU A 109 7.71 4.66 -3.02
CA LEU A 109 7.65 6.05 -2.59
C LEU A 109 9.00 6.56 -2.10
N ARG A 110 9.74 5.75 -1.34
CA ARG A 110 11.12 6.05 -0.93
C ARG A 110 12.01 6.27 -2.15
N ASP A 111 11.93 5.40 -3.13
CA ASP A 111 12.77 5.46 -4.33
C ASP A 111 12.44 6.69 -5.18
N LEU A 112 11.16 7.02 -5.37
CA LEU A 112 10.72 8.25 -6.05
C LEU A 112 11.20 9.50 -5.32
N THR A 113 11.12 9.51 -3.99
CA THR A 113 11.59 10.63 -3.17
C THR A 113 13.10 10.81 -3.32
N ALA A 114 13.87 9.72 -3.29
CA ALA A 114 15.32 9.76 -3.49
C ALA A 114 15.70 10.28 -4.89
N GLN A 115 14.97 9.87 -5.93
CA GLN A 115 15.16 10.38 -7.29
C GLN A 115 14.87 11.88 -7.38
N ALA A 116 13.76 12.34 -6.79
CA ALA A 116 13.39 13.76 -6.77
C ALA A 116 14.46 14.60 -6.05
N VAL A 117 14.97 14.12 -4.91
CA VAL A 117 16.06 14.79 -4.18
C VAL A 117 17.33 14.86 -5.03
N LYS A 118 17.72 13.77 -5.69
CA LYS A 118 18.91 13.74 -6.56
C LYS A 118 18.80 14.73 -7.71
N GLN A 119 17.66 14.77 -8.40
CA GLN A 119 17.41 15.73 -9.48
C GLN A 119 17.49 17.17 -8.99
N LEU A 120 16.96 17.46 -7.80
CA LEU A 120 17.06 18.78 -7.20
C LEU A 120 18.53 19.16 -6.91
N SER A 121 19.31 18.24 -6.35
CA SER A 121 20.73 18.44 -6.08
C SER A 121 21.52 18.72 -7.37
N GLU A 122 21.30 17.94 -8.42
CA GLU A 122 21.96 18.14 -9.72
C GLU A 122 21.60 19.50 -10.35
N LEU A 123 20.36 19.95 -10.22
CA LEU A 123 19.96 21.28 -10.70
C LEU A 123 20.62 22.41 -9.92
N LEU A 124 20.80 22.26 -8.61
CA LEU A 124 21.46 23.24 -7.75
C LEU A 124 22.97 23.32 -8.01
N GLU A 125 23.63 22.20 -8.33
CA GLU A 125 25.06 22.19 -8.69
C GLU A 125 25.36 22.86 -10.05
N ASN A 126 24.36 22.96 -10.93
CA ASN A 126 24.48 23.60 -12.24
C ASN A 126 24.11 25.10 -12.24
N LEU A 127 23.73 25.65 -11.08
CA LEU A 127 23.46 27.08 -10.86
C LEU A 127 24.68 27.79 -10.28
#